data_AF-A0A4W2GG78-F1
#
_entry.id   AF-A0A4W2GG78-F1
#
_cell.length_a   1.000
_cell.length_b   1.000
_cell.length_c   1.000
_cell.angle_alpha   90.00
_cell.angle_beta   90.00
_cell.angle_gamma   90.00
#
_symmetry.space_group_name_H-M   'P 1'
#
loop_
_entity.id
_entity.type
_entity.pdbx_description
1 polymer ?
#
loop_
_entity_poly.entity_id
_entity_poly.type
_entity_poly.pdbx_seq_one_letter_code
_entity_poly.pdbx_strand_id
1 'polypeptide(L)'
;MEIPAGSQHAFPKSLLLSASILALWVPQGSWAALRIQKIPEQPQMNQDLLLSVQGIPNTFQDFSWYLGEEANGGTMLFTYIPKLLRPQRDGSAMHQRDIVGFSNGSMLLRHAQPSDSGTYQVAVTINPSWTMRAKTEVQVVEKPKELPVTNPPVSAGIVAAIVIGSLATGCMSVGIIAYLLVTRGWRAQNHRITATEKPELGPSHRAGDDSIYEAIPSPVLLVSPCDTGPMNTATPPDLPLPPPPPPPHPHPHRPRCRSLRTTPTRIC
;
A
#
# COMPACT_ATOMS: atom_id res chain seq x y z
N MET A 1 83.12 -12.28 -27.81
CA MET A 1 82.60 -13.56 -27.31
C MET A 1 81.23 -13.27 -26.73
N GLU A 2 80.24 -13.88 -27.36
CA GLU A 2 78.78 -13.81 -27.24
C GLU A 2 78.18 -13.43 -25.87
N ILE A 3 77.13 -12.60 -25.93
CA ILE A 3 76.15 -12.38 -24.86
C ILE A 3 75.12 -13.52 -24.94
N PRO A 4 74.88 -14.34 -23.90
CA PRO A 4 73.73 -15.22 -23.92
C PRO A 4 72.49 -14.46 -23.46
N ALA A 5 71.60 -14.26 -24.42
CA ALA A 5 70.23 -13.83 -24.22
C ALA A 5 69.37 -14.98 -23.65
N GLY A 6 68.41 -14.61 -22.80
CA GLY A 6 67.08 -15.23 -22.79
C GLY A 6 66.91 -16.48 -21.92
N SER A 7 66.23 -16.30 -20.79
CA SER A 7 65.23 -17.26 -20.35
C SER A 7 64.01 -16.48 -19.86
N GLN A 8 63.09 -16.18 -20.78
CA GLN A 8 61.73 -15.85 -20.39
C GLN A 8 61.15 -17.11 -19.77
N HIS A 9 60.92 -17.10 -18.46
CA HIS A 9 60.21 -18.17 -17.77
C HIS A 9 58.79 -18.27 -18.35
N ALA A 10 58.63 -19.15 -19.33
CA ALA A 10 57.33 -19.53 -19.86
C ALA A 10 56.60 -20.31 -18.78
N PHE A 11 55.74 -19.64 -18.02
CA PHE A 11 54.78 -20.31 -17.16
C PHE A 11 54.00 -21.33 -18.02
N PRO A 12 54.07 -22.64 -17.70
CA PRO A 12 53.49 -23.64 -18.57
C PRO A 12 51.97 -23.48 -18.58
N LYS A 13 51.39 -23.30 -19.78
CA LYS A 13 49.94 -23.12 -20.00
C LYS A 13 49.09 -24.23 -19.34
N SER A 14 49.65 -25.43 -19.15
CA SER A 14 49.01 -26.54 -18.44
C SER A 14 48.77 -26.24 -16.95
N LEU A 15 49.69 -25.53 -16.29
CA LEU A 15 49.53 -25.13 -14.89
C LEU A 15 48.39 -24.12 -14.74
N LEU A 16 48.28 -23.18 -15.68
CA LEU A 16 47.20 -22.19 -15.71
C LEU A 16 45.84 -22.86 -15.95
N LEU A 17 45.77 -23.84 -16.85
CA LEU A 17 44.53 -24.60 -17.10
C LEU A 17 44.13 -25.43 -15.88
N SER A 18 45.06 -26.15 -15.25
CA SER A 18 44.78 -26.92 -14.03
C SER A 18 44.37 -26.02 -12.86
N ALA A 19 45.04 -24.88 -12.66
CA ALA A 19 44.66 -23.90 -11.65
C ALA A 19 43.28 -23.29 -11.93
N SER A 20 42.95 -23.04 -13.20
CA SER A 20 41.65 -22.50 -13.60
C SER A 20 40.51 -23.52 -13.41
N ILE A 21 40.75 -24.80 -13.72
CA ILE A 21 39.80 -25.90 -13.48
C ILE A 21 39.60 -26.10 -11.96
N LEU A 22 40.66 -26.06 -11.15
CA LEU A 22 40.56 -26.16 -9.69
C LEU A 22 39.80 -24.97 -9.09
N ALA A 23 40.02 -23.75 -9.61
CA ALA A 23 39.26 -22.57 -9.19
C ALA A 23 37.77 -22.66 -9.58
N LEU A 24 37.45 -23.26 -10.73
CA LEU A 24 36.08 -23.49 -11.19
C LEU A 24 35.38 -24.64 -10.44
N TRP A 25 36.15 -25.60 -9.93
CA TRP A 25 35.65 -26.75 -9.16
C TRP A 25 35.50 -26.47 -7.67
N VAL A 26 35.92 -25.30 -7.16
CA VAL A 26 35.48 -24.88 -5.84
C VAL A 26 33.97 -24.83 -5.92
N PRO A 27 33.22 -25.66 -5.16
CA PRO A 27 31.79 -25.54 -5.11
C PRO A 27 31.55 -24.10 -4.72
N GLN A 28 30.98 -23.33 -5.65
CA GLN A 28 30.31 -22.08 -5.32
C GLN A 28 29.11 -22.57 -4.50
N GLY A 29 29.37 -23.06 -3.28
CA GLY A 29 28.35 -23.36 -2.30
C GLY A 29 27.51 -22.12 -2.32
N SER A 30 26.24 -22.28 -2.67
CA SER A 30 25.26 -21.21 -2.67
C SER A 30 25.15 -20.72 -1.23
N TRP A 31 26.14 -19.97 -0.78
CA TRP A 31 26.11 -19.13 0.37
C TRP A 31 25.02 -18.15 0.03
N ALA A 32 23.82 -18.42 0.53
CA ALA A 32 22.76 -17.44 0.48
C ALA A 32 23.32 -16.21 1.19
N ALA A 33 23.68 -15.20 0.41
CA ALA A 33 24.17 -13.94 0.97
C ALA A 33 23.07 -13.41 1.89
N LEU A 34 23.45 -13.05 3.12
CA LEU A 34 22.51 -12.48 4.07
C LEU A 34 21.89 -11.23 3.42
N ARG A 35 20.56 -11.20 3.35
CA ARG A 35 19.84 -10.10 2.70
C ARG A 35 18.66 -9.64 3.54
N ILE A 36 18.37 -8.34 3.47
CA ILE A 36 17.22 -7.72 4.13
C ILE A 36 16.22 -7.32 3.05
N GLN A 37 14.97 -7.73 3.21
CA GLN A 37 13.84 -7.31 2.39
C GLN A 37 12.91 -6.42 3.22
N LYS A 38 12.55 -5.25 2.69
CA LYS A 38 11.64 -4.31 3.34
C LYS A 38 10.20 -4.62 2.93
N ILE A 39 9.29 -4.68 3.89
CA ILE A 39 7.88 -4.94 3.65
C ILE A 39 7.06 -3.95 4.50
N PRO A 40 6.42 -2.94 3.88
CA PRO A 40 6.51 -2.58 2.46
C PRO A 40 7.90 -2.04 2.07
N GLU A 41 8.21 -2.01 0.77
CA GLU A 41 9.49 -1.49 0.26
C GLU A 41 9.67 0.02 0.54
N GLN A 42 8.54 0.76 0.53
CA GLN A 42 8.44 2.18 0.86
C GLN A 42 7.42 2.38 1.99
N PRO A 43 7.84 2.26 3.26
CA PRO A 43 6.95 2.46 4.40
C PRO A 43 6.45 3.90 4.46
N GLN A 44 5.17 4.06 4.76
CA GLN A 44 4.57 5.37 5.03
C GLN A 44 4.55 5.64 6.53
N MET A 45 4.42 6.92 6.90
CA MET A 45 4.22 7.33 8.29
C MET A 45 3.05 6.56 8.94
N ASN A 46 3.25 6.10 10.18
CA ASN A 46 2.36 5.27 10.98
C ASN A 46 2.09 3.87 10.44
N GLN A 47 2.78 3.44 9.38
CA GLN A 47 2.69 2.07 8.87
C GLN A 47 3.68 1.16 9.59
N ASP A 48 3.34 -0.11 9.75
CA ASP A 48 4.27 -1.12 10.23
C ASP A 48 5.28 -1.49 9.13
N LEU A 49 6.55 -1.56 9.50
CA LEU A 49 7.66 -1.93 8.63
C LEU A 49 8.30 -3.23 9.12
N LEU A 50 8.23 -4.26 8.29
CA LEU A 50 8.95 -5.51 8.50
C LEU A 50 10.26 -5.49 7.70
N LEU A 51 11.38 -5.65 8.40
CA LEU A 51 12.68 -5.93 7.82
C LEU A 51 12.92 -7.44 7.89
N SER A 52 12.59 -8.13 6.81
CA SER A 52 12.70 -9.58 6.69
C SER A 52 14.13 -9.98 6.33
N VAL A 53 14.74 -10.83 7.16
CA VAL A 53 16.11 -11.33 6.92
C VAL A 53 16.05 -12.70 6.27
N GLN A 54 16.83 -12.88 5.21
CA GLN A 54 16.92 -14.13 4.47
C GLN A 54 18.38 -14.58 4.36
N GLY A 55 18.59 -15.90 4.27
CA GLY A 55 19.94 -16.49 4.23
C GLY A 55 20.58 -16.65 5.61
N ILE A 56 19.79 -16.67 6.68
CA ILE A 56 20.30 -16.97 8.02
C ILE A 56 20.68 -18.45 8.10
N PRO A 57 21.88 -18.79 8.58
CA PRO A 57 22.30 -20.17 8.79
C PRO A 57 21.47 -20.83 9.91
N ASN A 58 21.29 -22.15 9.84
CA ASN A 58 20.56 -22.93 10.85
C ASN A 58 21.21 -22.84 12.25
N THR A 59 22.51 -22.55 12.31
CA THR A 59 23.29 -22.44 13.54
C THR A 59 23.91 -21.05 13.64
N PHE A 60 23.58 -20.34 14.72
CA PHE A 60 24.14 -19.04 15.06
C PHE A 60 24.13 -18.87 16.60
N GLN A 61 25.00 -18.00 17.11
CA GLN A 61 25.08 -17.64 18.53
C GLN A 61 24.08 -16.55 18.89
N ASP A 62 24.01 -15.50 18.06
CA ASP A 62 23.09 -14.39 18.21
C ASP A 62 22.96 -13.63 16.89
N PHE A 63 21.98 -12.74 16.82
CA PHE A 63 22.01 -11.66 15.85
C PHE A 63 21.68 -10.33 16.51
N SER A 64 22.33 -9.28 16.04
CA SER A 64 22.19 -7.93 16.55
C SER A 64 21.74 -6.99 15.43
N TRP A 65 20.77 -6.13 15.74
CA TRP A 65 20.27 -5.09 14.86
C TRP A 65 20.83 -3.72 15.24
N TYR A 66 21.10 -2.90 14.23
CA TYR A 66 21.66 -1.56 14.39
C TYR A 66 20.93 -0.57 13.48
N LEU A 67 20.83 0.67 13.94
CA LEU A 67 20.37 1.83 13.18
C LEU A 67 21.51 2.85 13.08
N GLY A 68 22.10 2.98 11.89
CA GLY A 68 23.23 3.87 11.59
C GLY A 68 24.24 3.23 10.64
N GLU A 69 25.24 4.00 10.20
CA GLU A 69 26.31 3.55 9.30
C GLU A 69 27.31 2.58 9.97
N GLU A 70 27.49 2.71 11.27
CA GLU A 70 28.39 1.86 12.04
C GLU A 70 27.61 0.84 12.87
N ALA A 71 28.09 -0.40 12.94
CA ALA A 71 27.56 -1.42 13.84
C ALA A 71 28.37 -1.42 15.15
N ASN A 72 28.03 -0.52 16.07
CA ASN A 72 28.69 -0.34 17.35
C ASN A 72 27.65 -0.31 18.50
N GLY A 73 28.10 -0.12 19.73
CA GLY A 73 27.19 -0.10 20.89
C GLY A 73 26.15 1.03 20.81
N GLY A 74 26.51 2.19 20.27
CA GLY A 74 25.68 3.39 20.21
C GLY A 74 24.51 3.29 19.22
N THR A 75 24.69 2.54 18.14
CA THR A 75 23.68 2.30 17.09
C THR A 75 22.85 1.04 17.30
N MET A 76 23.14 0.27 18.35
CA MET A 76 22.47 -1.02 18.59
C MET A 76 21.01 -0.84 18.98
N LEU A 77 20.12 -1.51 18.25
CA LEU A 77 18.70 -1.60 18.57
C LEU A 77 18.44 -2.74 19.56
N PHE A 78 18.85 -3.96 19.24
CA PHE A 78 18.71 -5.09 20.14
C PHE A 78 19.61 -6.26 19.73
N THR A 79 19.81 -7.20 20.64
CA THR A 79 20.44 -8.50 20.37
C THR A 79 19.46 -9.62 20.69
N TYR A 80 19.24 -10.52 19.74
CA TYR A 80 18.49 -11.75 19.95
C TYR A 80 19.45 -12.91 20.20
N ILE A 81 19.25 -13.61 21.30
CA ILE A 81 20.01 -14.81 21.63
C ILE A 81 19.03 -15.99 21.64
N PRO A 82 19.26 -17.05 20.82
CA PRO A 82 18.45 -18.25 20.83
C PRO A 82 18.30 -18.82 22.25
N LYS A 83 17.10 -19.34 22.55
CA LYS A 83 16.74 -19.97 23.83
C LYS A 83 16.67 -19.04 25.05
N LEU A 84 17.03 -17.76 24.93
CA LEU A 84 16.68 -16.79 25.97
C LEU A 84 15.20 -16.41 25.87
N LEU A 85 14.52 -16.36 27.02
CA LEU A 85 13.16 -15.85 27.12
C LEU A 85 13.14 -14.33 26.87
N ARG A 86 12.06 -13.82 26.28
CA ARG A 86 11.84 -12.37 26.18
C ARG A 86 11.60 -11.77 27.58
N PRO A 87 11.96 -10.50 27.84
CA PRO A 87 12.55 -9.54 26.90
C PRO A 87 14.01 -9.84 26.57
N GLN A 88 14.39 -9.55 25.33
CA GLN A 88 15.77 -9.68 24.87
C GLN A 88 16.59 -8.45 25.32
N ARG A 89 17.89 -8.44 25.03
CA ARG A 89 18.74 -7.30 25.38
C ARG A 89 18.49 -6.15 24.41
N ASP A 90 17.87 -5.09 24.90
CA ASP A 90 17.75 -3.83 24.16
C ASP A 90 19.11 -3.12 24.11
N GLY A 91 19.37 -2.46 22.98
CA GLY A 91 20.53 -1.60 22.77
C GLY A 91 20.20 -0.12 23.00
N SER A 92 21.21 0.74 22.96
CA SER A 92 21.04 2.16 23.26
C SER A 92 20.19 2.93 22.24
N ALA A 93 20.15 2.46 20.98
CA ALA A 93 19.37 3.08 19.92
C ALA A 93 17.92 2.58 19.85
N MET A 94 17.53 1.57 20.66
CA MET A 94 16.14 1.08 20.71
C MET A 94 15.15 2.22 21.03
N HIS A 95 15.62 3.19 21.82
CA HIS A 95 14.81 4.28 22.36
C HIS A 95 13.49 3.74 22.95
N GLN A 96 12.42 4.53 22.92
CA GLN A 96 11.08 4.09 23.32
C GLN A 96 10.25 3.69 22.08
N ARG A 97 10.92 3.17 21.03
CA ARG A 97 10.25 2.70 19.80
C ARG A 97 9.75 1.27 20.01
N ASP A 98 8.60 0.97 19.43
CA ASP A 98 7.99 -0.36 19.47
C ASP A 98 8.60 -1.22 18.36
N ILE A 99 9.70 -1.90 18.71
CA ILE A 99 10.44 -2.81 17.84
C ILE A 99 10.33 -4.23 18.39
N VAL A 100 10.02 -5.18 17.51
CA VAL A 100 9.92 -6.60 17.83
C VAL A 100 10.89 -7.41 16.97
N GLY A 101 11.88 -8.05 17.60
CA GLY A 101 12.74 -9.03 16.95
C GLY A 101 12.13 -10.43 16.94
N PHE A 102 12.24 -11.13 15.81
CA PHE A 102 11.77 -12.51 15.61
C PHE A 102 12.93 -13.50 15.57
N SER A 103 12.69 -14.75 15.93
CA SER A 103 13.71 -15.82 15.94
C SER A 103 14.37 -16.09 14.58
N ASN A 104 13.73 -15.70 13.48
CA ASN A 104 14.24 -15.79 12.12
C ASN A 104 15.10 -14.57 11.72
N GLY A 105 15.60 -13.80 12.68
CA GLY A 105 16.42 -12.61 12.43
C GLY A 105 15.68 -11.36 11.98
N SER A 106 14.40 -11.48 11.60
CA SER A 106 13.63 -10.34 11.12
C SER A 106 13.28 -9.39 12.28
N MET A 107 13.06 -8.11 11.97
CA MET A 107 12.52 -7.14 12.93
C MET A 107 11.28 -6.45 12.39
N LEU A 108 10.31 -6.21 13.26
CA LEU A 108 9.13 -5.39 12.99
C LEU A 108 9.27 -4.07 13.75
N LEU A 109 9.23 -2.96 13.03
CA LEU A 109 9.06 -1.61 13.58
C LEU A 109 7.58 -1.23 13.44
N ARG A 110 6.91 -0.94 14.56
CA ARG A 110 5.52 -0.50 14.54
C ARG A 110 5.40 1.00 14.41
N HIS A 111 4.36 1.44 13.69
CA HIS A 111 4.03 2.86 13.51
C HIS A 111 5.26 3.68 13.09
N ALA A 112 5.88 3.32 11.96
CA ALA A 112 7.09 3.94 11.46
C ALA A 112 6.94 5.47 11.35
N GLN A 113 7.95 6.21 11.78
CA GLN A 113 8.00 7.66 11.71
C GLN A 113 9.10 8.10 10.73
N PRO A 114 9.02 9.31 10.15
CA PRO A 114 10.09 9.88 9.33
C PRO A 114 11.46 9.86 10.02
N SER A 115 11.48 10.04 11.34
CA SER A 115 12.68 9.97 12.19
C SER A 115 13.30 8.57 12.29
N ASP A 116 12.57 7.52 11.92
CA ASP A 116 13.09 6.15 11.88
C ASP A 116 13.83 5.85 10.56
N SER A 117 13.89 6.81 9.63
CA SER A 117 14.62 6.63 8.36
C SER A 117 16.13 6.53 8.59
N GLY A 118 16.79 5.71 7.78
CA GLY A 118 18.24 5.55 7.78
C GLY A 118 18.71 4.14 7.43
N THR A 119 20.00 3.91 7.66
CA THR A 119 20.66 2.63 7.39
C THR A 119 20.39 1.64 8.52
N TYR A 120 19.64 0.59 8.22
CA TYR A 120 19.47 -0.55 9.12
C TYR A 120 20.49 -1.63 8.80
N GLN A 121 21.10 -2.20 9.83
CA GLN A 121 22.07 -3.29 9.68
C GLN A 121 21.73 -4.45 10.61
N VAL A 122 21.94 -5.66 10.11
CA VAL A 122 21.88 -6.89 10.92
C VAL A 122 23.22 -7.60 10.86
N ALA A 123 23.73 -8.00 12.02
CA ALA A 123 24.91 -8.83 12.16
C ALA A 123 24.51 -10.16 12.78
N VAL A 124 24.75 -11.26 12.06
CA VAL A 124 24.48 -12.63 12.52
C VAL A 124 25.80 -13.28 12.90
N THR A 125 26.03 -13.48 14.19
CA THR A 125 27.25 -14.09 14.72
C THR A 125 27.09 -15.61 14.70
N ILE A 126 27.86 -16.29 13.85
CA ILE A 126 27.86 -17.77 13.82
C ILE A 126 28.77 -18.30 14.91
N ASN A 127 29.95 -17.69 15.05
CA ASN A 127 30.93 -17.93 16.09
C ASN A 127 31.79 -16.65 16.27
N PRO A 128 32.68 -16.57 17.28
CA PRO A 128 33.46 -15.35 17.55
C PRO A 128 34.37 -14.90 16.41
N SER A 129 34.67 -15.77 15.45
CA SER A 129 35.52 -15.50 14.30
C SER A 129 34.74 -15.23 13.01
N TRP A 130 33.42 -15.45 12.98
CA TRP A 130 32.61 -15.34 11.78
C TRP A 130 31.25 -14.70 12.05
N THR A 131 31.06 -13.53 11.42
CA THR A 131 29.81 -12.77 11.48
C THR A 131 29.37 -12.41 10.07
N MET A 132 28.14 -12.78 9.71
CA MET A 132 27.51 -12.35 8.46
C MET A 132 26.82 -11.01 8.69
N ARG A 133 26.85 -10.12 7.70
CA ARG A 133 26.24 -8.79 7.80
C ARG A 133 25.40 -8.47 6.56
N ALA A 134 24.31 -7.75 6.79
CA ALA A 134 23.50 -7.17 5.73
C ALA A 134 23.06 -5.77 6.15
N LYS A 135 22.85 -4.90 5.16
CA LYS A 135 22.40 -3.53 5.38
C LYS A 135 21.33 -3.14 4.37
N THR A 136 20.44 -2.24 4.76
CA THR A 136 19.40 -1.68 3.89
C THR A 136 19.07 -0.26 4.30
N GLU A 137 18.72 0.57 3.33
CA GLU A 137 18.26 1.94 3.55
C GLU A 137 16.74 1.96 3.65
N VAL A 138 16.23 2.56 4.73
CA VAL A 138 14.80 2.76 4.97
C VAL A 138 14.50 4.25 4.90
N GLN A 139 13.48 4.60 4.12
CA GLN A 139 12.97 5.95 4.02
C GLN A 139 11.47 5.91 4.28
N VAL A 140 11.04 6.51 5.39
CA VAL A 140 9.64 6.55 5.79
C VAL A 140 9.02 7.82 5.21
N VAL A 141 8.09 7.65 4.29
CA VAL A 141 7.45 8.77 3.58
C VAL A 141 6.30 9.32 4.41
N GLU A 142 6.27 10.63 4.62
CA GLU A 142 5.08 11.29 5.16
C GLU A 142 3.96 11.24 4.12
N LYS A 143 2.79 10.71 4.50
CA LYS A 143 1.61 10.83 3.64
C LYS A 143 1.26 12.32 3.51
N PRO A 144 1.17 12.86 2.28
CA PRO A 144 0.55 14.17 2.09
C PRO A 144 -0.85 14.09 2.71
N LYS A 145 -1.16 15.01 3.61
CA LYS A 145 -2.51 15.15 4.13
C LYS A 145 -3.39 15.49 2.93
N GLU A 146 -4.18 14.52 2.46
CA GLU A 146 -5.32 14.80 1.60
C GLU A 146 -6.23 15.69 2.43
N LEU A 147 -6.07 17.00 2.23
CA LEU A 147 -7.05 17.95 2.72
C LEU A 147 -8.38 17.51 2.08
N PRO A 148 -9.46 17.38 2.87
CA PRO A 148 -10.76 17.22 2.25
C PRO A 148 -10.87 18.37 1.26
N VAL A 149 -11.09 18.03 -0.01
CA VAL A 149 -11.49 19.01 -1.01
C VAL A 149 -12.79 19.58 -0.48
N THR A 150 -12.68 20.67 0.28
CA THR A 150 -13.77 21.59 0.49
C THR A 150 -14.12 22.01 -0.92
N ASN A 151 -15.16 21.40 -1.48
CA ASN A 151 -15.80 21.89 -2.68
C ASN A 151 -15.86 23.41 -2.50
N PRO A 152 -15.23 24.21 -3.38
CA PRO A 152 -15.34 25.65 -3.23
C PRO A 152 -16.84 25.95 -3.18
N PRO A 153 -17.30 26.89 -2.33
CA PRO A 153 -18.69 27.30 -2.39
C PRO A 153 -18.88 27.78 -3.82
N VAL A 154 -19.63 26.99 -4.61
CA VAL A 154 -19.93 27.34 -5.99
C VAL A 154 -20.63 28.67 -5.86
N SER A 155 -19.90 29.75 -6.19
CA SER A 155 -20.27 31.07 -5.71
C SER A 155 -21.69 31.34 -6.20
N ALA A 156 -22.50 32.01 -5.38
CA ALA A 156 -23.83 32.43 -5.81
C ALA A 156 -23.79 33.17 -7.16
N GLY A 157 -22.64 33.75 -7.53
CA GLY A 157 -22.35 34.31 -8.84
C GLY A 157 -22.30 33.31 -10.00
N ILE A 158 -21.76 32.10 -9.82
CA ILE A 158 -21.76 31.05 -10.87
C ILE A 158 -23.19 30.53 -11.10
N VAL A 159 -23.95 30.32 -10.02
CA VAL A 159 -25.37 29.90 -10.10
C VAL A 159 -26.24 31.01 -10.69
N ALA A 160 -26.03 32.26 -10.29
CA ALA A 160 -26.74 33.41 -10.86
C ALA A 160 -26.38 33.64 -12.33
N ALA A 161 -25.12 33.45 -12.76
CA ALA A 161 -24.74 33.57 -14.16
C ALA A 161 -25.42 32.52 -15.05
N ILE A 162 -25.58 31.28 -14.56
CA ILE A 162 -26.31 30.22 -15.27
C ILE A 162 -27.81 30.56 -15.39
N VAL A 163 -28.41 31.11 -14.33
CA VAL A 163 -29.83 31.50 -14.31
C VAL A 163 -30.11 32.74 -15.18
N ILE A 164 -29.24 33.75 -15.13
CA ILE A 164 -29.39 35.01 -15.87
C ILE A 164 -29.06 34.80 -17.36
N GLY A 165 -28.05 34.00 -17.68
CA GLY A 165 -27.71 33.66 -19.08
C GLY A 165 -28.81 32.88 -19.79
N SER A 166 -29.55 32.04 -19.06
CA SER A 166 -30.65 31.23 -19.62
C SER A 166 -31.90 32.05 -19.97
N LEU A 167 -32.17 33.15 -19.26
CA LEU A 167 -33.37 33.98 -19.49
C LEU A 167 -33.27 34.86 -20.75
N ALA A 168 -32.07 35.25 -21.18
CA ALA A 168 -31.90 36.08 -22.37
C ALA A 168 -31.99 35.26 -23.68
N THR A 169 -31.58 34.00 -23.67
CA THR A 169 -31.59 33.14 -24.88
C THR A 169 -32.95 32.46 -25.12
N GLY A 170 -33.73 32.19 -24.07
CA GLY A 170 -35.07 31.60 -24.19
C GLY A 170 -36.11 32.54 -24.82
N CYS A 171 -36.01 33.85 -24.59
CA CYS A 171 -36.98 34.82 -25.13
C CYS A 171 -36.74 35.16 -26.61
N MET A 172 -35.47 35.24 -27.05
CA MET A 172 -35.15 35.49 -28.46
C MET A 172 -35.56 34.34 -29.38
N SER A 173 -35.50 33.10 -28.90
CA SER A 173 -35.86 31.93 -29.70
C SER A 173 -37.37 31.85 -29.96
N VAL A 174 -38.23 32.15 -28.98
CA VAL A 174 -39.69 32.21 -29.18
C VAL A 174 -40.08 33.35 -30.14
N GLY A 175 -39.46 34.52 -30.01
CA GLY A 175 -39.71 35.65 -30.92
C GLY A 175 -39.27 35.38 -32.35
N ILE A 176 -38.09 34.76 -32.55
CA ILE A 176 -37.59 34.37 -33.88
C ILE A 176 -38.47 33.28 -34.51
N ILE A 177 -38.92 32.29 -33.75
CA ILE A 177 -39.83 31.26 -34.25
C ILE A 177 -41.17 31.87 -34.66
N ALA A 178 -41.76 32.75 -33.85
CA ALA A 178 -42.99 33.47 -34.21
C ALA A 178 -42.80 34.32 -35.46
N TYR A 179 -41.69 35.07 -35.57
CA TYR A 179 -41.36 35.88 -36.75
C TYR A 179 -41.17 35.01 -38.01
N LEU A 180 -40.51 33.86 -37.91
CA LEU A 180 -40.35 32.92 -39.02
C LEU A 180 -41.67 32.28 -39.46
N LEU A 181 -42.58 31.99 -38.53
CA LEU A 181 -43.91 31.45 -38.86
C LEU A 181 -44.78 32.50 -39.58
N VAL A 182 -44.79 33.75 -39.10
CA VAL A 182 -45.52 34.84 -39.74
C VAL A 182 -44.97 35.17 -41.13
N THR A 183 -43.64 35.24 -41.27
CA THR A 183 -43.01 35.51 -42.57
C THR A 183 -43.13 34.34 -43.56
N ARG A 184 -43.19 33.08 -43.09
CA ARG A 184 -43.53 31.93 -43.93
C ARG A 184 -45.00 31.93 -44.37
N GLY A 185 -45.93 32.30 -43.49
CA GLY A 185 -47.35 32.44 -43.83
C GLY A 185 -47.59 33.45 -44.95
N TRP A 186 -46.85 34.57 -44.91
CA TRP A 186 -46.89 35.58 -45.97
C TRP A 186 -46.29 35.09 -47.31
N ARG A 187 -45.17 34.33 -47.28
CA ARG A 187 -44.61 33.73 -48.50
C ARG A 187 -45.49 32.64 -49.11
N ALA A 188 -46.28 31.93 -48.31
CA ALA A 188 -47.22 30.92 -48.81
C ALA A 188 -48.46 31.54 -49.49
N GLN A 189 -48.92 32.72 -49.04
CA GLN A 189 -50.00 33.45 -49.71
C GLN A 189 -49.59 34.09 -51.04
N ASN A 190 -48.34 34.55 -51.17
CA ASN A 190 -47.89 35.22 -52.40
C ASN A 190 -47.69 34.28 -53.60
N HIS A 191 -47.56 32.97 -53.42
CA HIS A 191 -47.51 32.02 -54.53
C HIS A 191 -48.89 31.53 -55.00
N ARG A 192 -49.99 31.94 -54.36
CA ARG A 192 -51.35 31.55 -54.77
C ARG A 192 -52.03 32.55 -55.71
N ILE A 193 -51.42 33.68 -56.04
CA ILE A 193 -52.09 34.76 -56.80
C ILE A 193 -51.59 34.87 -58.26
N THR A 194 -50.66 34.03 -58.71
CA THR A 194 -50.18 34.09 -60.11
C THR A 194 -50.18 32.72 -60.77
N ALA A 195 -51.37 32.25 -61.17
CA ALA A 195 -51.54 31.30 -62.27
C ALA A 195 -52.97 31.38 -62.81
N THR A 196 -53.14 32.12 -63.90
CA THR A 196 -54.30 32.02 -64.80
C THR A 196 -53.84 31.21 -66.02
N GLU A 197 -54.41 30.01 -66.27
CA GLU A 197 -55.21 29.68 -67.45
C GLU A 197 -55.45 28.14 -67.61
N LYS A 198 -56.75 27.77 -67.76
CA LYS A 198 -57.39 26.69 -68.56
C LYS A 198 -57.01 25.18 -68.46
N PRO A 199 -57.91 24.25 -68.90
CA PRO A 199 -58.17 22.98 -68.20
C PRO A 199 -57.93 21.74 -69.07
N GLU A 200 -57.26 20.70 -68.56
CA GLU A 200 -57.37 19.34 -69.11
C GLU A 200 -57.19 18.23 -68.05
N LEU A 201 -58.26 17.44 -67.91
CA LEU A 201 -58.34 15.97 -67.93
C LEU A 201 -57.33 15.11 -67.11
N GLY A 202 -57.86 14.29 -66.19
CA GLY A 202 -57.27 12.98 -65.83
C GLY A 202 -57.24 12.64 -64.33
N PRO A 203 -57.77 11.48 -63.88
CA PRO A 203 -57.96 11.13 -62.47
C PRO A 203 -56.81 10.27 -61.89
N SER A 204 -56.61 10.30 -60.57
CA SER A 204 -56.36 9.10 -59.73
C SER A 204 -56.00 9.43 -58.28
N HIS A 205 -56.63 8.69 -57.36
CA HIS A 205 -56.17 8.08 -56.09
C HIS A 205 -55.14 8.82 -55.20
N ARG A 206 -55.22 8.86 -53.86
CA ARG A 206 -55.85 7.95 -52.87
C ARG A 206 -55.79 8.62 -51.48
N ALA A 207 -56.71 8.19 -50.62
CA ALA A 207 -56.56 7.97 -49.18
C ALA A 207 -56.37 9.18 -48.22
N GLY A 208 -57.50 9.72 -47.76
CA GLY A 208 -57.68 9.94 -46.31
C GLY A 208 -57.92 8.58 -45.63
N ASP A 209 -57.60 8.42 -44.36
CA ASP A 209 -58.46 8.89 -43.27
C ASP A 209 -57.93 8.39 -41.92
N ASP A 210 -58.15 9.22 -40.91
CA ASP A 210 -58.45 8.84 -39.52
C ASP A 210 -57.50 7.96 -38.70
N SER A 211 -56.74 8.67 -37.87
CA SER A 211 -56.49 8.28 -36.48
C SER A 211 -57.59 8.86 -35.60
N ILE A 212 -58.50 8.05 -35.02
CA ILE A 212 -59.42 8.50 -33.95
C ILE A 212 -59.87 7.33 -33.04
N TYR A 213 -59.80 7.63 -31.73
CA TYR A 213 -60.37 7.02 -30.52
C TYR A 213 -59.65 5.95 -29.68
N GLU A 214 -59.58 6.35 -28.40
CA GLU A 214 -59.09 5.75 -27.17
C GLU A 214 -59.83 4.46 -26.74
N ALA A 215 -59.19 3.66 -25.89
CA ALA A 215 -59.68 3.33 -24.53
C ALA A 215 -58.78 2.26 -23.87
N ILE A 216 -58.39 2.53 -22.62
CA ILE A 216 -57.66 1.61 -21.74
C ILE A 216 -58.69 0.67 -21.06
N PRO A 217 -58.33 -0.58 -20.70
CA PRO A 217 -58.10 -0.84 -19.27
C PRO A 217 -56.90 -1.78 -18.98
N SER A 218 -56.14 -1.46 -17.93
CA SER A 218 -55.22 -2.34 -17.19
C SER A 218 -56.04 -3.28 -16.27
N PRO A 219 -55.49 -4.26 -15.49
CA PRO A 219 -54.09 -4.71 -15.33
C PRO A 219 -53.92 -6.25 -15.29
N VAL A 220 -52.70 -6.77 -15.47
CA VAL A 220 -52.32 -8.09 -14.90
C VAL A 220 -50.91 -8.01 -14.33
N LEU A 221 -50.85 -8.13 -13.00
CA LEU A 221 -49.67 -8.40 -12.21
C LEU A 221 -49.10 -9.77 -12.60
N LEU A 222 -47.86 -9.81 -13.07
CA LEU A 222 -47.04 -11.01 -13.04
C LEU A 222 -45.87 -10.80 -12.10
N VAL A 223 -46.17 -11.11 -10.84
CA VAL A 223 -45.23 -11.65 -9.86
C VAL A 223 -44.53 -12.86 -10.49
N SER A 224 -43.20 -12.84 -10.49
CA SER A 224 -42.39 -14.01 -10.80
C SER A 224 -42.30 -14.91 -9.55
N PRO A 225 -42.38 -16.24 -9.65
CA PRO A 225 -42.57 -17.11 -8.49
C PRO A 225 -41.28 -17.32 -7.70
N CYS A 226 -41.38 -17.09 -6.38
CA CYS A 226 -40.62 -17.83 -5.38
C CYS A 226 -41.27 -19.20 -5.20
N ASP A 227 -40.49 -20.29 -5.20
CA ASP A 227 -40.84 -21.51 -4.48
C ASP A 227 -39.53 -22.18 -4.01
N THR A 228 -39.16 -22.02 -2.74
CA THR A 228 -39.44 -22.93 -1.61
C THR A 228 -38.63 -24.22 -1.67
N GLY A 229 -37.40 -24.16 -1.14
CA GLY A 229 -36.66 -25.33 -0.64
C GLY A 229 -36.82 -25.45 0.88
N PRO A 230 -36.92 -26.66 1.44
CA PRO A 230 -37.43 -26.88 2.79
C PRO A 230 -36.42 -26.47 3.88
N MET A 231 -37.02 -25.91 4.93
CA MET A 231 -36.43 -25.48 6.19
C MET A 231 -35.79 -26.65 6.93
N ASN A 232 -34.47 -26.65 7.02
CA ASN A 232 -33.70 -27.40 8.02
C ASN A 232 -33.14 -26.41 9.04
N THR A 233 -33.85 -26.32 10.17
CA THR A 233 -33.35 -25.79 11.43
C THR A 233 -32.22 -26.69 11.91
N ALA A 234 -30.98 -26.20 11.85
CA ALA A 234 -29.85 -26.78 12.55
C ALA A 234 -28.96 -25.65 13.08
N THR A 235 -29.07 -25.48 14.40
CA THR A 235 -28.18 -24.90 15.40
C THR A 235 -26.80 -24.40 14.90
N PRO A 236 -26.38 -23.16 15.22
CA PRO A 236 -25.01 -22.71 14.98
C PRO A 236 -24.02 -23.48 15.87
N PRO A 237 -22.78 -23.77 15.42
CA PRO A 237 -21.80 -24.43 16.26
C PRO A 237 -21.39 -23.51 17.43
N ASP A 238 -21.45 -24.03 18.66
CA ASP A 238 -20.95 -23.36 19.86
C ASP A 238 -19.46 -23.03 19.69
N LEU A 239 -19.14 -21.74 19.77
CA LEU A 239 -17.77 -21.27 19.92
C LEU A 239 -17.21 -21.76 21.26
N PRO A 240 -15.99 -22.33 21.32
CA PRO A 240 -15.36 -22.65 22.59
C PRO A 240 -15.16 -21.37 23.41
N LEU A 241 -15.63 -21.38 24.65
CA LEU A 241 -15.36 -20.31 25.63
C LEU A 241 -13.84 -20.14 25.82
N PRO A 242 -13.34 -18.90 25.96
CA PRO A 242 -11.94 -18.67 26.31
C PRO A 242 -11.61 -19.23 27.71
N PRO A 243 -10.38 -19.73 27.93
CA PRO A 243 -9.99 -20.24 29.23
C PRO A 243 -10.02 -19.13 30.30
N PRO A 244 -10.33 -19.46 31.57
CA PRO A 244 -10.32 -18.49 32.66
C PRO A 244 -8.90 -17.90 32.85
N PRO A 245 -8.80 -16.64 33.30
CA PRO A 245 -7.51 -16.00 33.53
C PRO A 245 -6.72 -16.76 34.61
N PRO A 246 -5.38 -16.80 34.51
CA PRO A 246 -4.54 -17.42 35.52
C PRO A 246 -4.71 -16.71 36.87
N PRO A 247 -4.56 -17.43 38.00
CA PRO A 247 -4.63 -16.83 39.32
C PRO A 247 -3.56 -15.74 39.46
N PRO A 248 -3.85 -14.63 40.18
CA PRO A 248 -2.89 -13.55 40.35
C PRO A 248 -1.60 -14.08 40.98
N HIS A 249 -0.46 -13.76 40.35
CA HIS A 249 0.85 -14.07 40.90
C HIS A 249 0.99 -13.42 42.29
N PRO A 250 1.51 -14.13 43.29
CA PRO A 250 1.79 -13.53 44.59
C PRO A 250 2.78 -12.38 44.41
N HIS A 251 2.40 -11.20 44.93
CA HIS A 251 3.25 -10.02 44.91
C HIS A 251 4.64 -10.34 45.49
N PRO A 252 5.74 -9.87 44.89
CA PRO A 252 7.05 -10.00 45.50
C PRO A 252 7.05 -9.22 46.81
N HIS A 253 7.30 -9.92 47.91
CA HIS A 253 7.61 -9.30 49.19
C HIS A 253 8.78 -8.32 48.99
N ARG A 254 8.51 -7.01 49.13
CA ARG A 254 9.58 -6.01 49.26
C ARG A 254 10.44 -6.39 50.47
N PRO A 255 11.77 -6.55 50.32
CA PRO A 255 12.63 -6.64 51.48
C PRO A 255 12.65 -5.27 52.17
N ARG A 256 12.32 -5.26 53.47
CA ARG A 256 12.51 -4.11 54.36
C ARG A 256 13.98 -3.69 54.30
N CYS A 257 14.26 -2.47 53.84
CA CYS A 257 15.56 -1.82 54.06
C CYS A 257 15.82 -1.74 55.57
N ARG A 258 16.77 -2.54 56.05
CA ARG A 258 17.33 -2.43 57.40
C ARG A 258 18.30 -1.26 57.37
N SER A 259 17.91 -0.15 57.99
CA SER A 259 18.78 1.03 58.12
C SER A 259 20.03 0.66 58.92
N LEU A 260 21.19 0.70 58.27
CA LEU A 260 22.51 0.58 58.90
C LEU A 260 22.75 1.85 59.70
N ARG A 261 22.60 1.75 61.02
CA ARG A 261 22.97 2.79 61.96
C ARG A 261 24.49 2.73 62.12
N THR A 262 25.21 3.65 61.50
CA THR A 262 26.65 3.86 61.69
C THR A 262 26.89 4.51 63.06
N THR A 263 27.61 3.82 63.94
CA THR A 263 28.24 4.40 65.14
C THR A 263 29.65 4.87 64.80
N PRO A 264 30.10 6.05 65.24
CA PRO A 264 31.47 6.51 65.03
C PRO A 264 32.37 5.94 66.12
N THR A 265 33.42 5.21 65.73
CA THR A 265 34.48 4.77 66.65
C THR A 265 35.40 5.95 66.94
N ARG A 266 35.51 6.32 68.22
CA ARG A 266 36.47 7.29 68.74
C ARG A 266 37.89 6.72 68.70
N ILE A 267 38.81 7.59 68.31
CA ILE A 267 40.26 7.44 68.35
C ILE A 267 40.74 7.48 69.81
N CYS A 268 41.51 6.47 70.22
CA CYS A 268 42.58 6.54 71.23
C CYS A 268 43.69 5.59 70.79
#